data_AF-A0A7R9T2N0-F1
#
_entry.id   AF-A0A7R9T2N0-F1
#
_cell.length_a   1.000
_cell.length_b   1.000
_cell.length_c   1.000
_cell.angle_alpha   90.00
_cell.angle_beta   90.00
_cell.angle_gamma   90.00
#
_symmetry.space_group_name_H-M   'P 1'
#
loop_
_entity.id
_entity.type
_entity.pdbx_description
1 polymer ?
#
loop_
_entity_poly.entity_id
_entity_poly.type
_entity_poly.pdbx_seq_one_letter_code
_entity_poly.pdbx_strand_id
1 'polypeptide(L)'
;RGRRASIGDDATMSRGGGEDEDADLRSTPLLGRGKEDSAAYGTETTDDARFYMGVERESLLNTGESGLNEDEAARRLELFGPNQLKVKEDSMWLKLALEFVQPMPMMIWAAILIESIETYIHQSMDGLVDVIVLVVLQLLNVLVGFIEEMKA
;
A
#
# COMPACT_ATOMS: atom_id res chain seq x y z
N ARG A 1 -10.92 51.53 -66.99
CA ARG A 1 -10.13 52.24 -65.95
C ARG A 1 -9.72 51.18 -64.93
N GLY A 2 -8.47 50.79 -64.68
CA GLY A 2 -7.16 51.12 -65.21
C GLY A 2 -6.13 50.44 -64.29
N ARG A 3 -5.09 49.85 -64.89
CA ARG A 3 -3.79 49.43 -64.30
C ARG A 3 -3.84 48.21 -63.35
N ARG A 4 -3.17 47.06 -63.62
CA ARG A 4 -1.71 46.78 -63.66
C ARG A 4 -1.00 47.32 -62.40
N ALA A 5 -0.08 46.64 -61.73
CA ALA A 5 0.62 45.36 -61.86
C ALA A 5 1.43 45.22 -60.54
N SER A 6 1.72 43.99 -60.07
CA SER A 6 3.01 43.31 -60.23
C SER A 6 3.89 43.36 -58.98
N ILE A 7 4.55 42.22 -58.76
CA ILE A 7 5.78 41.88 -58.01
C ILE A 7 5.45 40.71 -57.09
N GLY A 8 5.91 39.48 -57.28
CA GLY A 8 6.74 38.82 -58.31
C GLY A 8 6.67 37.32 -57.93
N ASP A 9 6.32 36.43 -58.85
CA ASP A 9 7.24 35.62 -59.67
C ASP A 9 8.56 35.25 -58.97
N ASP A 10 8.73 33.98 -58.60
CA ASP A 10 9.59 33.01 -59.31
C ASP A 10 9.69 31.72 -58.45
N ALA A 11 9.00 30.65 -58.85
CA ALA A 11 9.59 29.45 -59.44
C ALA A 11 10.74 28.81 -58.63
N THR A 12 10.54 27.56 -58.22
CA THR A 12 11.44 26.46 -58.61
C THR A 12 10.85 25.11 -58.17
N MET A 13 10.76 24.22 -59.16
CA MET A 13 10.50 22.79 -59.03
C MET A 13 11.64 22.07 -58.28
N SER A 14 11.30 21.03 -57.52
CA SER A 14 12.05 19.75 -57.45
C SER A 14 11.21 18.77 -56.62
N ARG A 15 10.47 17.82 -57.20
CA ARG A 15 10.85 16.50 -57.77
C ARG A 15 11.06 15.41 -56.70
N GLY A 16 10.19 14.39 -56.76
CA GLY A 16 10.36 13.02 -56.25
C GLY A 16 9.91 12.82 -54.80
N GLY A 17 9.04 11.89 -54.41
CA GLY A 17 8.51 10.69 -55.07
C GLY A 17 8.83 9.46 -54.19
N GLY A 18 7.79 8.83 -53.63
CA GLY A 18 7.85 7.56 -52.87
C GLY A 18 8.58 7.67 -51.52
N GLU A 19 8.38 6.86 -50.49
CA GLU A 19 7.85 5.51 -50.37
C GLU A 19 7.32 5.32 -48.94
N ASP A 20 6.23 4.57 -48.82
CA ASP A 20 5.79 3.70 -47.72
C ASP A 20 6.61 3.71 -46.42
N GLU A 21 6.01 4.23 -45.33
CA GLU A 21 6.41 3.90 -43.97
C GLU A 21 5.18 3.65 -43.10
N ASP A 22 4.71 2.40 -43.12
CA ASP A 22 3.86 1.80 -42.09
C ASP A 22 4.65 1.76 -40.77
N ALA A 23 4.67 2.88 -40.05
CA ALA A 23 5.32 3.02 -38.74
C ALA A 23 4.34 2.75 -37.59
N ASP A 24 4.25 1.46 -37.24
CA ASP A 24 4.24 0.91 -35.88
C ASP A 24 3.52 1.73 -34.77
N LEU A 25 2.20 1.59 -34.70
CA LEU A 25 1.32 2.19 -33.68
C LEU A 25 1.27 1.40 -32.35
N ARG A 26 2.36 0.77 -31.88
CA ARG A 26 2.35 -0.10 -30.70
C ARG A 26 3.25 0.26 -29.52
N SER A 27 3.86 1.45 -29.50
CA SER A 27 4.87 1.79 -28.48
C SER A 27 4.64 3.09 -27.70
N THR A 28 3.41 3.57 -27.58
CA THR A 28 3.10 4.67 -26.64
C THR A 28 2.16 4.21 -25.52
N PRO A 29 2.66 4.05 -24.28
CA PRO A 29 1.77 3.87 -23.14
C PRO A 29 1.09 5.21 -22.81
N LEU A 30 -0.22 5.26 -23.05
CA LEU A 30 -1.11 6.37 -22.73
C LEU A 30 -1.59 6.33 -21.27
N LEU A 31 -0.69 6.32 -20.29
CA LEU A 31 -1.10 6.48 -18.89
C LEU A 31 -0.19 7.42 -18.11
N GLY A 32 -0.75 8.59 -17.82
CA GLY A 32 -0.74 9.14 -16.47
C GLY A 32 0.62 9.48 -15.87
N ARG A 33 1.08 10.70 -16.17
CA ARG A 33 2.03 11.45 -15.36
C ARG A 33 1.45 11.66 -13.95
N GLY A 34 1.59 10.66 -13.10
CA GLY A 34 1.30 10.68 -11.67
C GLY A 34 2.57 11.01 -10.91
N LYS A 35 2.53 12.13 -10.21
CA LYS A 35 3.61 12.77 -9.47
C LYS A 35 4.15 11.86 -8.36
N GLU A 36 5.47 11.82 -8.28
CA GLU A 36 6.30 11.11 -7.30
C GLU A 36 6.01 11.62 -5.90
N ASP A 37 5.70 10.73 -4.95
CA ASP A 37 5.77 10.95 -3.49
C ASP A 37 5.77 9.59 -2.77
N SER A 38 6.82 8.78 -2.96
CA SER A 38 7.06 7.60 -2.12
C SER A 38 8.56 7.30 -2.04
N ALA A 39 9.28 8.25 -1.44
CA ALA A 39 10.58 7.97 -0.86
C ALA A 39 10.39 6.98 0.31
N ALA A 40 11.29 6.00 0.42
CA ALA A 40 11.45 5.02 1.50
C ALA A 40 10.77 3.64 1.31
N TYR A 41 11.10 2.93 0.23
CA TYR A 41 11.52 1.53 0.36
C TYR A 41 12.47 1.12 -0.77
N GLY A 42 13.62 0.57 -0.38
CA GLY A 42 14.68 -0.12 -1.13
C GLY A 42 14.73 -0.11 -2.67
N THR A 43 15.86 0.40 -3.17
CA THR A 43 16.56 0.00 -4.42
C THR A 43 15.70 -0.18 -5.68
N GLU A 44 15.85 0.80 -6.58
CA GLU A 44 15.47 0.76 -7.99
C GLU A 44 15.86 -0.57 -8.64
N THR A 45 14.93 -1.52 -8.67
CA THR A 45 14.85 -2.50 -9.74
C THR A 45 13.60 -2.10 -10.49
N THR A 46 13.77 -1.61 -11.72
CA THR A 46 12.67 -1.52 -12.68
C THR A 46 11.82 -2.77 -12.56
N ASP A 47 10.52 -2.61 -12.30
CA ASP A 47 9.51 -3.66 -12.25
C ASP A 47 9.40 -4.32 -13.63
N ASP A 48 10.45 -5.05 -13.99
CA ASP A 48 10.55 -5.82 -15.22
C ASP A 48 9.80 -7.11 -14.89
N ALA A 49 8.47 -7.12 -15.11
CA ALA A 49 7.55 -8.20 -14.76
C ALA A 49 7.96 -9.61 -15.29
N ARG A 50 8.97 -9.63 -16.16
CA ARG A 50 9.67 -10.79 -16.70
C ARG A 50 10.60 -11.47 -15.70
N PHE A 51 11.08 -10.79 -14.65
CA PHE A 51 12.06 -11.32 -13.70
C PHE A 51 11.52 -11.31 -12.26
N TYR A 52 11.70 -12.41 -11.54
CA TYR A 52 11.39 -12.57 -10.12
C TYR A 52 12.66 -12.95 -9.35
N MET A 53 13.08 -12.12 -8.39
CA MET A 53 14.34 -12.29 -7.63
C MET A 53 15.57 -12.58 -8.51
N GLY A 54 15.67 -11.92 -9.66
CA GLY A 54 16.77 -12.10 -10.62
C GLY A 54 16.68 -13.35 -11.51
N VAL A 55 15.58 -14.10 -11.46
CA VAL A 55 15.30 -15.27 -12.30
C VAL A 55 14.15 -14.96 -13.27
N GLU A 56 14.22 -15.42 -14.52
CA GLU A 56 13.13 -15.26 -15.49
C GLU A 56 11.85 -15.98 -15.02
N ARG A 57 10.74 -15.25 -14.94
CA ARG A 57 9.44 -15.74 -14.45
C ARG A 57 8.90 -16.91 -15.28
N GLU A 58 9.10 -16.89 -16.60
CA GLU A 58 8.67 -17.96 -17.51
C GLU A 58 9.35 -19.30 -17.16
N SER A 59 10.63 -19.25 -16.75
CA SER A 59 11.36 -20.45 -16.30
C SER A 59 10.81 -21.02 -14.99
N LEU A 60 10.25 -20.17 -14.12
CA LEU A 60 9.65 -20.60 -12.85
C LEU A 60 8.32 -21.32 -13.05
N LEU A 61 7.58 -20.98 -14.11
CA LEU A 61 6.29 -21.60 -14.45
C LEU A 61 6.43 -22.92 -15.22
N ASN A 62 7.65 -23.28 -15.64
CA ASN A 62 7.91 -24.52 -16.36
C ASN A 62 7.92 -25.72 -15.39
N THR A 63 6.72 -26.25 -15.12
CA THR A 63 6.52 -27.48 -14.34
C THR A 63 5.82 -28.50 -15.25
N GLY A 64 6.32 -29.74 -15.30
CA GLY A 64 5.70 -30.81 -16.08
C GLY A 64 4.40 -31.33 -15.44
N GLU A 65 3.65 -32.16 -16.16
CA GLU A 65 2.40 -32.77 -15.65
C GLU A 65 2.63 -33.61 -14.37
N SER A 66 3.86 -34.10 -14.16
CA SER A 66 4.28 -34.86 -12.97
C SER A 66 4.79 -34.00 -11.81
N GLY A 67 4.77 -32.66 -11.91
CA GLY A 67 5.34 -31.76 -10.91
C GLY A 67 6.83 -31.46 -11.12
N LEU A 68 7.46 -30.87 -10.10
CA LEU A 68 8.89 -30.57 -10.09
C LEU A 68 9.71 -31.81 -9.75
N ASN A 69 10.89 -31.94 -10.36
CA ASN A 69 11.89 -32.91 -9.93
C ASN A 69 12.48 -32.52 -8.56
N GLU A 70 12.87 -33.50 -7.75
CA GLU A 70 13.39 -33.28 -6.39
C GLU A 70 14.61 -32.35 -6.36
N ASP A 71 15.52 -32.48 -7.34
CA ASP A 71 16.71 -31.63 -7.47
C ASP A 71 16.36 -30.15 -7.73
N GLU A 72 15.39 -29.89 -8.61
CA GLU A 72 14.96 -28.53 -8.95
C GLU A 72 14.11 -27.93 -7.82
N ALA A 73 13.33 -28.75 -7.11
CA ALA A 73 12.63 -28.33 -5.91
C ALA A 73 13.60 -27.93 -4.79
N ALA A 74 14.67 -28.70 -4.56
CA ALA A 74 15.71 -28.37 -3.59
C ALA A 74 16.43 -27.06 -3.96
N ARG A 75 16.78 -26.89 -5.24
CA ARG A 75 17.40 -25.65 -5.75
C ARG A 75 16.51 -24.43 -5.54
N ARG A 76 15.21 -24.55 -5.80
CA ARG A 76 14.25 -23.45 -5.56
C ARG A 76 14.08 -23.16 -4.06
N LEU A 77 14.10 -24.18 -3.22
CA LEU A 77 14.01 -24.01 -1.76
C LEU A 77 15.24 -23.27 -1.20
N GLU A 78 16.44 -23.53 -1.71
CA GLU A 78 17.65 -22.78 -1.35
C GLU A 78 17.61 -21.33 -1.84
N LEU A 79 17.11 -21.08 -3.05
CA LEU A 79 17.10 -19.75 -3.66
C LEU A 79 16.02 -18.82 -3.09
N PHE A 80 14.80 -19.34 -2.88
CA PHE A 80 13.65 -18.56 -2.42
C PHE A 80 13.40 -18.67 -0.92
N GLY A 81 14.03 -19.64 -0.26
CA GLY A 81 13.79 -19.96 1.13
C GLY A 81 12.49 -20.74 1.34
N PRO A 82 12.24 -21.19 2.58
CA PRO A 82 11.01 -21.88 2.91
C PRO A 82 9.81 -20.93 2.77
N ASN A 83 8.75 -21.40 2.10
CA ASN A 83 7.48 -20.68 2.00
C ASN A 83 6.68 -20.76 3.32
N GLN A 84 7.25 -20.19 4.38
CA GLN A 84 6.63 -20.09 5.69
C GLN A 84 6.51 -18.62 6.08
N LEU A 85 5.30 -18.19 6.41
CA LEU A 85 5.08 -16.88 6.99
C LEU A 85 5.69 -16.87 8.40
N LYS A 86 6.59 -15.91 8.67
CA LYS A 86 7.15 -15.71 10.00
C LYS A 86 6.01 -15.35 10.96
N VAL A 87 5.61 -16.29 11.80
CA VAL A 87 4.66 -16.05 12.87
C VAL A 87 5.36 -15.15 13.88
N LYS A 88 4.99 -13.88 13.93
CA LYS A 88 5.36 -13.02 15.04
C LYS A 88 4.52 -13.47 16.23
N GLU A 89 5.18 -13.93 17.28
CA GLU A 89 4.54 -14.16 18.58
C GLU A 89 4.22 -12.80 19.19
N ASP A 90 3.11 -12.19 18.76
CA ASP A 90 2.61 -11.00 19.42
C ASP A 90 2.13 -11.42 20.81
N SER A 91 2.85 -10.96 21.84
CA SER A 91 2.52 -11.24 23.23
C SER A 91 1.10 -10.75 23.57
N MET A 92 0.29 -11.61 24.18
CA MET A 92 -1.10 -11.31 24.56
C MET A 92 -1.24 -10.02 25.39
N TRP A 93 -0.24 -9.72 26.23
CA TRP A 93 -0.19 -8.49 27.03
C TRP A 93 -0.05 -7.22 26.18
N LEU A 94 0.69 -7.29 25.07
CA LEU A 94 0.86 -6.15 24.16
C LEU A 94 -0.43 -5.88 23.41
N LYS A 95 -1.15 -6.93 22.97
CA LYS A 95 -2.46 -6.79 22.35
C LYS A 95 -3.50 -6.21 23.31
N LEU A 96 -3.52 -6.69 24.55
CA LEU A 96 -4.38 -6.11 25.60
C LEU A 96 -4.04 -4.63 25.86
N ALA A 97 -2.75 -4.26 25.89
CA ALA A 97 -2.34 -2.87 26.00
C ALA A 97 -2.73 -2.03 24.77
N LEU A 98 -2.66 -2.61 23.57
CA LEU A 98 -3.08 -1.97 22.33
C LEU A 98 -4.58 -1.68 22.36
N GLU A 99 -5.38 -2.58 22.93
CA GLU A 99 -6.82 -2.40 23.10
C GLU A 99 -7.14 -1.15 23.93
N PHE A 100 -6.35 -0.83 24.96
CA PHE A 100 -6.52 0.42 25.73
C PHE A 100 -6.23 1.70 24.95
N VAL A 101 -5.39 1.65 23.90
CA VAL A 101 -4.92 2.81 23.13
C VAL A 101 -5.68 2.95 21.80
N GLN A 102 -6.73 2.16 21.59
CA GLN A 102 -7.54 2.29 20.39
C GLN A 102 -8.29 3.64 20.34
N PRO A 103 -8.59 4.16 19.14
CA PRO A 103 -9.27 5.46 18.97
C PRO A 103 -10.59 5.56 19.73
N MET A 104 -11.34 4.46 19.87
CA MET A 104 -12.59 4.43 20.62
C MET A 104 -12.37 4.58 22.15
N PRO A 105 -11.63 3.67 22.84
CA PRO A 105 -11.17 3.85 24.23
C PRO A 105 -10.50 5.19 24.56
N MET A 106 -9.72 5.73 23.63
CA MET A 106 -9.02 7.01 23.83
C MET A 106 -10.00 8.16 24.10
N MET A 107 -11.19 8.13 23.51
CA MET A 107 -12.25 9.10 23.78
C MET A 107 -12.80 8.97 25.20
N ILE A 108 -12.94 7.75 25.71
CA ILE A 108 -13.40 7.52 27.09
C ILE A 108 -12.33 7.98 28.08
N TRP A 109 -11.04 7.76 27.79
CA TRP A 109 -9.96 8.32 28.60
C TRP A 109 -10.02 9.85 28.69
N ALA A 110 -10.34 10.53 27.58
CA ALA A 110 -10.54 11.97 27.59
C ALA A 110 -11.74 12.38 28.46
N ALA A 111 -12.85 11.63 28.40
CA ALA A 111 -14.01 11.87 29.25
C ALA A 111 -13.69 11.66 30.74
N ILE A 112 -13.01 10.56 31.09
CA ILE A 112 -12.54 10.27 32.46
C ILE A 112 -11.65 11.40 32.97
N LEU A 113 -10.74 11.91 32.13
CA LEU A 113 -9.84 13.01 32.51
C LEU A 113 -10.62 14.28 32.84
N ILE A 114 -11.58 14.66 31.99
CA ILE A 114 -12.40 15.86 32.19
C ILE A 114 -13.26 15.70 33.45
N GLU A 115 -13.98 14.58 33.57
CA GLU A 115 -14.83 14.27 34.73
C GLU A 115 -14.03 14.23 36.03
N SER A 116 -12.83 13.63 36.00
CA SER A 116 -11.95 13.57 37.15
C SER A 116 -11.45 14.95 37.59
N ILE A 117 -11.17 15.86 36.64
CA ILE A 117 -10.77 17.24 36.96
C ILE A 117 -11.95 18.01 37.56
N GLU A 118 -13.14 17.87 36.96
CA GLU A 118 -14.36 18.54 37.45
C GLU A 118 -14.72 18.09 38.87
N THR A 119 -14.70 16.78 39.10
CA THR A 119 -14.94 16.18 40.41
C THR A 119 -13.91 16.64 41.44
N TYR A 120 -12.63 16.72 41.06
CA TYR A 120 -11.57 17.17 41.96
C TYR A 120 -11.75 18.64 42.38
N ILE A 121 -12.19 19.51 41.46
CA ILE A 121 -12.42 20.94 41.74
C ILE A 121 -13.67 21.15 42.59
N HIS A 122 -14.78 20.49 42.27
CA HIS A 122 -16.06 20.69 42.95
C HIS A 122 -16.23 19.86 44.22
N GLN A 123 -15.35 18.89 44.49
CA GLN A 123 -15.44 17.94 45.61
C GLN A 123 -16.83 17.31 45.77
N SER A 124 -17.50 17.04 44.64
CA SER A 124 -18.79 16.38 44.62
C SER A 124 -18.60 14.87 44.80
N MET A 125 -19.39 14.26 45.68
CA MET A 125 -19.43 12.79 45.80
C MET A 125 -20.06 12.15 44.56
N ASP A 126 -20.97 12.86 43.89
CA ASP A 126 -21.66 12.37 42.69
C ASP A 126 -20.69 12.21 41.52
N GLY A 127 -19.77 13.17 41.31
CA GLY A 127 -18.79 13.08 40.22
C GLY A 127 -17.79 11.92 40.38
N LEU A 128 -17.49 11.52 41.63
CA LEU A 128 -16.67 10.32 41.87
C LEU A 128 -17.37 9.05 41.38
N VAL A 129 -18.70 8.98 41.50
CA VAL A 129 -19.48 7.86 40.98
C VAL A 129 -19.39 7.82 39.46
N ASP A 130 -19.51 8.96 38.79
CA ASP A 130 -19.43 9.05 37.33
C ASP A 130 -18.06 8.62 36.81
N VAL A 131 -16.96 9.07 37.44
CA VAL A 131 -15.61 8.59 37.12
C VAL A 131 -15.49 7.08 37.25
N ILE A 132 -16.00 6.51 38.36
CA ILE A 132 -15.93 5.06 38.59
C ILE A 132 -16.73 4.30 37.53
N VAL A 133 -17.92 4.79 37.16
CA VAL A 133 -18.74 4.18 36.12
C VAL A 133 -18.01 4.19 34.77
N LEU A 134 -17.38 5.31 34.39
CA LEU A 134 -16.59 5.41 33.16
C LEU A 134 -15.41 4.44 33.16
N VAL A 135 -14.69 4.32 34.28
CA VAL A 135 -13.58 3.36 34.43
C VAL A 135 -14.07 1.93 34.30
N VAL A 136 -15.18 1.56 34.95
CA VAL A 136 -15.74 0.22 34.85
C VAL A 136 -16.19 -0.09 33.42
N LEU A 137 -16.86 0.87 32.76
CA LEU A 137 -17.26 0.73 31.36
C LEU A 137 -16.04 0.52 30.45
N GLN A 138 -14.95 1.27 30.68
CA GLN A 138 -13.70 1.13 29.94
C GLN A 138 -13.06 -0.26 30.14
N LEU A 139 -13.07 -0.79 31.37
CA LEU A 139 -12.56 -2.14 31.65
C LEU A 139 -13.40 -3.22 30.97
N LEU A 140 -14.73 -3.07 30.93
CA LEU A 140 -15.60 -4.00 30.22
C LEU A 140 -15.30 -4.01 28.71
N ASN A 141 -15.06 -2.84 28.12
CA ASN A 141 -14.72 -2.75 26.69
C ASN A 141 -13.45 -3.53 26.36
N VAL A 142 -12.39 -3.36 27.16
CA VAL A 142 -11.14 -4.11 26.96
C VAL A 142 -11.29 -5.60 27.26
N LEU A 143 -12.09 -5.96 28.28
CA LEU A 143 -12.33 -7.37 28.61
C LEU A 143 -13.04 -8.11 27.48
N VAL A 144 -14.00 -7.46 26.80
CA VAL A 144 -14.67 -8.04 25.63
C VAL A 144 -13.67 -8.28 24.50
N GLY A 145 -12.86 -7.27 24.14
CA GLY A 145 -11.80 -7.43 23.13
C GLY A 145 -10.81 -8.55 23.48
N PHE A 146 -10.43 -8.65 24.76
CA PHE A 146 -9.56 -9.72 25.24
C PHE A 146 -10.20 -11.11 25.13
N ILE A 147 -11.49 -11.24 25.42
CA ILE A 147 -12.22 -12.53 25.30
C ILE A 147 -12.39 -12.94 23.84
N GLU A 148 -12.59 -11.98 22.92
CA GLU A 148 -12.65 -12.27 21.48
C GLU A 148 -11.34 -12.85 20.97
N GLU A 149 -10.19 -12.33 21.41
CA GLU A 149 -8.88 -12.89 21.09
C GLU A 149 -8.64 -14.27 21.72
N MET A 150 -9.12 -14.53 22.93
CA MET A 150 -8.99 -15.87 23.55
C MET A 150 -9.82 -16.95 22.85
N LYS A 151 -10.88 -16.55 22.13
CA LYS A 151 -11.76 -17.45 21.40
C LYS A 151 -11.28 -17.75 19.97
N ALA A 152 -10.49 -16.86 19.39
CA ALA A 152 -9.94 -16.98 18.03
C ALA A 152 -8.66 -17.83 18.01
#